data_AF-A0A1D2QZY4-F1
#
_entry.id   AF-A0A1D2QZY4-F1
#
_cell.length_a   1.000
_cell.length_b   1.000
_cell.length_c   1.000
_cell.angle_alpha   90.00
_cell.angle_beta   90.00
_cell.angle_gamma   90.00
#
_symmetry.space_group_name_H-M   'P 1'
#
loop_
_entity.id
_entity.type
_entity.pdbx_description
1 polymer ?
#
loop_
_entity_poly.entity_id
_entity_poly.type
_entity_poly.pdbx_seq_one_letter_code
_entity_poly.pdbx_strand_id
1 'polypeptide(L)'
;MADVKNYSLRVGGEEEHVFTGRSPRQAALKAATRGFKDIQLREHGRKKDGMWRIHVFTGSVEKVKKPANSPDWMPDMINKPKVKKIRVDKIKEL
;
A
#
# COMPACT_ATOMS: atom_id res chain seq x y z
N MET A 1 -3.53 6.07 -20.97
CA MET A 1 -2.89 6.09 -19.64
C MET A 1 -3.60 5.09 -18.73
N ALA A 2 -2.88 4.31 -17.92
CA ALA A 2 -3.53 3.49 -16.88
C ALA A 2 -4.01 4.40 -15.75
N ASP A 3 -5.31 4.33 -15.46
CA ASP A 3 -6.01 5.19 -14.51
C ASP A 3 -5.41 5.06 -13.09
N VAL A 4 -5.05 6.20 -12.49
CA VAL A 4 -4.48 6.25 -11.13
C VAL A 4 -5.62 6.32 -10.14
N LYS A 5 -5.61 5.41 -9.16
CA LYS A 5 -6.66 5.33 -8.14
C LYS A 5 -6.15 5.83 -6.80
N ASN A 6 -7.08 6.33 -6.01
CA ASN A 6 -6.83 6.78 -4.65
C ASN A 6 -7.25 5.68 -3.66
N TYR A 7 -6.43 5.48 -2.63
CA TYR A 7 -6.65 4.51 -1.57
C TYR A 7 -6.49 5.19 -0.22
N SER A 8 -7.54 5.20 0.63
CA SER A 8 -7.42 5.69 2.01
C SER A 8 -6.89 4.57 2.90
N LEU A 9 -5.84 4.83 3.65
CA LEU A 9 -5.38 3.98 4.73
C LEU A 9 -6.27 4.21 5.96
N ARG A 10 -6.83 3.12 6.48
CA ARG A 10 -7.54 3.10 7.76
C ARG A 10 -6.61 2.61 8.86
N VAL A 11 -6.44 3.42 9.90
CA VAL A 11 -5.71 3.07 11.13
C VAL A 11 -6.70 3.23 12.28
N GLY A 12 -6.92 2.18 13.07
CA GLY A 12 -7.87 2.24 14.19
C GLY A 12 -9.34 2.51 13.82
N GLY A 13 -9.70 2.48 12.53
CA GLY A 13 -11.05 2.77 12.04
C GLY A 13 -11.18 4.13 11.33
N GLU A 14 -10.22 5.04 11.53
CA GLU A 14 -10.19 6.37 10.93
C GLU A 14 -9.34 6.43 9.66
N GLU A 15 -9.69 7.31 8.72
CA GLU A 15 -8.93 7.52 7.48
C GLU A 15 -7.84 8.58 7.68
N GLU A 16 -6.60 8.14 7.94
CA GLU A 16 -5.50 9.08 8.22
C GLU A 16 -4.76 9.56 6.96
N HIS A 17 -4.59 8.67 5.97
CA HIS A 17 -3.70 8.93 4.84
C HIS A 17 -4.26 8.44 3.51
N VAL A 18 -4.09 9.25 2.45
CA VAL A 18 -4.46 8.85 1.09
C VAL A 18 -3.20 8.51 0.29
N PHE A 19 -3.22 7.34 -0.33
CA PHE A 19 -2.15 6.83 -1.20
C PHE A 19 -2.67 6.65 -2.63
N THR A 20 -1.91 7.15 -3.59
CA THR A 20 -2.22 6.97 -5.01
C THR A 20 -1.49 5.75 -5.59
N GLY A 21 -2.14 5.01 -6.48
CA GLY A 21 -1.53 3.88 -7.16
C GLY A 21 -2.39 3.31 -8.27
N ARG A 22 -1.77 2.59 -9.21
CA ARG A 22 -2.52 1.85 -10.25
C ARG A 22 -3.17 0.58 -9.70
N SER A 23 -2.61 0.04 -8.62
CA SER A 23 -3.10 -1.16 -7.94
C SER A 23 -3.08 -0.95 -6.42
N PRO A 24 -3.95 -1.67 -5.67
CA PRO A 24 -3.96 -1.58 -4.21
C PRO A 24 -2.63 -2.04 -3.60
N ARG A 25 -1.93 -2.98 -4.27
CA ARG A 25 -0.60 -3.42 -3.85
C ARG A 25 0.45 -2.30 -3.95
N GLN A 26 0.39 -1.47 -4.99
CA GLN A 26 1.31 -0.35 -5.13
C GLN A 26 1.10 0.70 -4.04
N ALA A 27 -0.17 1.00 -3.71
CA ALA A 27 -0.50 1.86 -2.59
C ALA A 27 -0.01 1.24 -1.26
N ALA A 28 -0.17 -0.07 -1.07
CA ALA A 28 0.31 -0.78 0.11
C ALA A 28 1.83 -0.72 0.23
N LEU A 29 2.58 -0.87 -0.86
CA LEU A 29 4.04 -0.73 -0.84
C LEU A 29 4.46 0.67 -0.38
N LYS A 30 3.77 1.73 -0.84
CA LYS A 30 4.01 3.10 -0.38
C LYS A 30 3.73 3.27 1.11
N ALA A 31 2.65 2.67 1.62
CA ALA A 31 2.34 2.67 3.05
C ALA A 31 3.41 1.90 3.85
N ALA A 32 3.85 0.74 3.38
CA ALA A 32 4.92 -0.03 4.02
C ALA A 32 6.25 0.76 4.07
N THR A 33 6.59 1.49 3.00
CA THR A 33 7.77 2.37 2.99
C THR A 33 7.70 3.47 4.06
N ARG A 34 6.50 3.96 4.37
CA ARG A 34 6.29 4.94 5.45
C ARG A 34 6.37 4.34 6.87
N GLY A 35 6.43 3.01 6.98
CA GLY A 35 6.53 2.31 8.27
C GLY A 35 5.25 1.65 8.76
N PHE A 36 4.16 1.69 7.98
CA PHE A 36 2.91 1.01 8.35
C PHE A 36 3.05 -0.52 8.18
N LYS A 37 2.77 -1.27 9.24
CA LYS A 37 2.80 -2.74 9.24
C LYS A 37 1.41 -3.33 8.95
N ASP A 38 0.38 -2.82 9.61
CA ASP A 38 -1.01 -3.21 9.37
C ASP A 38 -1.66 -2.20 8.42
N ILE A 39 -1.83 -2.62 7.17
CA ILE A 39 -2.23 -1.72 6.08
C ILE A 39 -3.64 -2.10 5.63
N GLN A 40 -4.63 -1.27 5.98
CA GLN A 40 -6.01 -1.42 5.52
C GLN A 40 -6.33 -0.31 4.51
N LEU A 41 -6.41 -0.65 3.22
CA LEU A 41 -6.61 0.33 2.15
C LEU A 41 -8.02 0.26 1.57
N ARG A 42 -8.81 1.32 1.75
CA ARG A 42 -10.08 1.51 1.07
C ARG A 42 -9.86 2.05 -0.33
N GLU A 43 -10.35 1.35 -1.35
CA GLU A 43 -10.38 1.87 -2.73
C GLU A 43 -11.43 2.98 -2.87
N HIS A 44 -11.03 4.15 -3.40
CA HIS A 44 -11.96 5.21 -3.78
C HIS A 44 -12.66 4.85 -5.08
N GLY A 45 -13.98 5.11 -5.14
CA GLY A 45 -14.85 4.74 -6.24
C GLY A 45 -15.71 3.52 -5.92
N ARG A 46 -17.03 3.73 -5.85
CA ARG A 46 -18.00 2.63 -5.74
C ARG A 46 -17.83 1.72 -6.96
N LYS A 47 -17.73 0.41 -6.70
CA LYS A 47 -17.80 -0.58 -7.78
C LYS A 47 -19.23 -0.62 -8.34
N LYS A 48 -19.40 -1.26 -9.50
CA LYS A 48 -20.72 -1.50 -10.11
C LYS A 48 -21.71 -2.14 -9.12
N ASP A 49 -21.20 -2.91 -8.16
CA ASP A 49 -21.97 -3.59 -7.12
C ASP A 49 -22.37 -2.67 -5.93
N GLY A 50 -22.03 -1.38 -5.96
CA GLY A 50 -22.31 -0.42 -4.88
C GLY A 50 -21.47 -0.57 -3.60
N MET A 51 -20.69 -1.65 -3.49
CA MET A 51 -19.87 -1.98 -2.32
C MET A 51 -18.48 -1.32 -2.36
N TRP A 52 -17.97 -0.97 -1.18
CA TRP A 52 -16.59 -0.54 -0.97
C TRP A 52 -15.69 -1.75 -0.73
N ARG A 53 -14.44 -1.64 -1.18
CA ARG A 53 -13.41 -2.68 -0.99
C ARG A 53 -12.33 -2.17 -0.07
N ILE A 54 -12.10 -2.90 1.01
CA ILE A 54 -10.96 -2.69 1.90
C ILE A 54 -9.96 -3.81 1.64
N HIS A 55 -8.78 -3.44 1.17
CA HIS A 55 -7.68 -4.36 0.94
C HIS A 55 -6.78 -4.39 2.17
N VAL A 56 -6.68 -5.55 2.80
CA VAL A 56 -5.85 -5.74 4.00
C VAL A 56 -4.52 -6.37 3.59
N PHE A 57 -3.44 -5.68 3.93
CA PHE A 57 -2.06 -6.10 3.70
C PHE A 57 -1.25 -6.06 4.99
N THR A 58 -0.27 -6.95 5.09
CA THR A 58 0.84 -6.82 6.05
C THR A 58 2.04 -6.26 5.32
N GLY A 59 2.55 -5.12 5.80
CA GLY A 59 3.79 -4.49 5.34
C GLY A 59 4.98 -4.93 6.18
N SER A 60 6.12 -5.14 5.53
CA SER A 60 7.42 -5.29 6.17
C SER A 60 8.48 -4.54 5.37
N VAL A 61 9.55 -4.14 6.03
CA VAL A 61 10.70 -3.49 5.39
C VAL A 61 11.93 -4.31 5.72
N GLU A 62 12.61 -4.79 4.69
CA GLU A 62 13.88 -5.50 4.82
C GLU A 62 15.03 -4.61 4.36
N LYS A 63 16.16 -4.65 5.07
CA LYS A 63 17.39 -4.01 4.60
C LYS A 63 18.14 -4.98 3.68
N VAL A 64 18.33 -4.58 2.44
CA VAL A 64 19.07 -5.36 1.44
C VAL A 64 20.31 -4.60 1.00
N LYS A 65 21.38 -5.33 0.69
CA LYS A 65 22.61 -4.73 0.15
C LYS A 65 22.35 -4.13 -1.23
N LYS A 66 23.07 -3.05 -1.57
CA LYS A 66 23.01 -2.45 -2.89
C LYS A 66 23.44 -3.46 -3.97
N PRO A 67 22.80 -3.47 -5.15
CA PRO A 67 23.21 -4.33 -6.27
C PRO A 67 24.58 -3.91 -6.79
N ALA A 68 25.35 -4.82 -7.38
CA ALA A 68 26.73 -4.54 -7.84
C ALA A 68 26.83 -3.40 -8.88
N ASN A 69 25.74 -3.11 -9.61
CA ASN A 69 25.67 -2.04 -10.61
C ASN A 69 24.98 -0.76 -10.07
N SER A 70 25.04 -0.53 -8.76
CA SER A 70 24.45 0.67 -8.14
C SER A 70 25.38 1.89 -8.29
N PRO A 71 24.84 3.10 -8.51
CA PRO A 71 25.63 4.33 -8.51
C PRO A 71 26.32 4.63 -7.17
N ASP A 72 27.44 5.36 -7.20
CA ASP A 72 28.26 5.69 -6.02
C ASP A 72 27.54 6.54 -4.96
N TRP A 73 26.55 7.33 -5.37
CA TRP A 73 25.74 8.14 -4.46
C TRP A 73 24.74 7.33 -3.63
N MET A 74 24.58 6.03 -3.92
CA MET A 74 23.61 5.15 -3.24
C MET A 74 24.23 4.48 -2.01
N PRO A 75 23.55 4.51 -0.84
CA PRO A 75 24.05 3.86 0.37
C PRO A 75 24.15 2.33 0.22
N ASP A 76 25.05 1.72 0.99
CA ASP A 76 25.33 0.27 0.92
C ASP A 76 24.15 -0.62 1.30
N MET A 77 23.24 -0.09 2.12
CA MET A 77 22.03 -0.78 2.57
C MET A 77 20.79 0.02 2.18
N ILE A 78 19.87 -0.64 1.48
CA ILE A 78 18.65 -0.05 0.96
C ILE A 78 17.45 -0.71 1.63
N ASN A 79 16.46 0.10 2.01
CA ASN A 79 15.19 -0.40 2.51
C ASN A 79 14.33 -0.91 1.34
N LYS A 80 14.02 -2.21 1.35
CA LYS A 80 13.12 -2.84 0.40
C LYS A 80 11.78 -3.14 1.08
N PRO A 81 10.72 -2.37 0.78
CA PRO A 81 9.39 -2.65 1.29
C PRO A 81 8.84 -3.91 0.63
N LYS A 82 8.24 -4.77 1.44
CA LYS A 82 7.47 -5.94 1.02
C LYS A 82 6.05 -5.81 1.59
N VAL A 83 5.09 -6.34 0.83
CA VAL A 83 3.71 -6.43 1.28
C VAL A 83 3.16 -7.80 0.98
N LYS A 84 2.46 -8.39 1.94
CA LYS A 84 1.71 -9.63 1.79
C LYS A 84 0.22 -9.32 1.88
N LYS A 85 -0.56 -9.78 0.91
CA LYS A 85 -2.01 -9.61 0.91
C LYS A 85 -2.63 -10.64 1.85
N ILE A 86 -3.44 -10.19 2.80
CA ILE A 86 -4.13 -11.06 3.74
C ILE A 86 -5.51 -11.38 3.20
N ARG A 87 -6.33 -10.35 3.00
CA ARG A 87 -7.73 -10.49 2.58
C ARG A 87 -8.25 -9.22 1.89
N VAL A 88 -9.47 -9.31 1.40
CA VAL A 88 -10.23 -8.16 0.89
C VAL A 88 -11.61 -8.21 1.53
N ASP A 89 -11.92 -7.18 2.30
CA ASP A 89 -13.22 -7.01 2.93
C ASP A 89 -14.12 -6.16 2.03
N LYS A 90 -15.42 -6.49 2.04
CA LYS A 90 -16.45 -5.78 1.29
C LYS A 90 -17.42 -5.17 2.29
N ILE A 91 -17.59 -3.86 2.25
CA ILE A 91 -18.53 -3.15 3.13
C ILE A 91 -19.54 -2.36 2.29
N LYS A 92 -20.81 -2.33 2.74
CA LYS A 92 -21.88 -1.57 2.10
C LYS A 92 -21.88 -0.11 2.56
N GLU A 93 -21.64 0.11 3.85
CA GLU A 93 -21.57 1.41 4.52
C GLU A 93 -20.28 1.51 5.34
N LEU A 94 -19.84 2.75 5.59
CA LEU A 94 -18.46 3.11 5.93
C LEU A 94 -18.25 3.33 7.43
#